data_AF-A0A9D7J839-F1
#
_entry.id   AF-A0A9D7J839-F1
#
_cell.length_a   1.000
_cell.length_b   1.000
_cell.length_c   1.000
_cell.angle_alpha   90.00
_cell.angle_beta   90.00
_cell.angle_gamma   90.00
#
_symmetry.space_group_name_H-M   'P 1'
#
loop_
_entity.id
_entity.type
_entity.pdbx_description
1 polymer ?
#
loop_
_entity_poly.entity_id
_entity_poly.type
_entity_poly.pdbx_seq_one_letter_code
_entity_poly.pdbx_strand_id
1 'polypeptide(L)'
;MVAHVFVDGEVATKANLESLTPGRLIQSGSVRVVPVANVPTTVSVVFPRLFPSTPLVFVTPATTVCGSQVKMAGVTSRTVSGFTATVLRTNTTTTTLLWQAWGLTVGYTTAQPAYASLLNQAGGAQLTQSGRTSITPVANTPTYITVTFATPFAAAPSVVTTPASAFPGTAVKSSAATDITTTSFKLWVYRTNNTATDVCWIATGRL
;
A
#
# COMPACT_ATOMS: atom_id res chain seq x y z
N MET A 1 15.03 -11.95 18.16
CA MET A 1 15.49 -10.77 18.93
C MET A 1 14.36 -10.42 19.87
N VAL A 2 14.60 -10.33 21.18
CA VAL A 2 13.56 -9.98 22.16
C VAL A 2 13.41 -8.45 22.13
N ALA A 3 12.18 -7.96 21.96
CA ALA A 3 11.89 -6.52 21.95
C ALA A 3 12.03 -5.95 23.37
N HIS A 4 12.57 -4.72 23.50
CA HIS A 4 12.70 -4.05 24.80
C HIS A 4 11.32 -3.78 25.42
N VAL A 5 11.19 -3.94 26.74
CA VAL A 5 9.96 -3.59 27.47
C VAL A 5 10.25 -2.37 28.31
N PHE A 6 9.60 -1.25 28.00
CA PHE A 6 9.72 -0.03 28.80
C PHE A 6 9.06 -0.20 30.17
N VAL A 7 9.73 0.28 31.21
CA VAL A 7 9.15 0.47 32.54
C VAL A 7 8.77 1.94 32.75
N ASP A 8 7.79 2.19 33.61
CA ASP A 8 7.35 3.55 33.92
C ASP A 8 8.52 4.40 34.45
N GLY A 9 8.65 5.64 33.95
CA GLY A 9 9.75 6.54 34.25
C GLY A 9 11.09 6.24 33.54
N GLU A 10 11.19 5.20 32.71
CA GLU A 10 12.41 4.90 31.94
C GLU A 10 12.66 5.97 30.85
N VAL A 11 13.89 6.48 30.81
CA VAL A 11 14.34 7.34 29.70
C VAL A 11 14.63 6.46 28.48
N ALA A 12 13.83 6.62 27.43
CA ALA A 12 14.01 5.84 26.21
C ALA A 12 15.38 6.09 25.57
N THR A 13 16.17 5.03 25.42
CA THR A 13 17.43 5.07 24.66
C THR A 13 17.17 4.80 23.18
N LYS A 14 18.10 5.25 22.32
CA LYS A 14 18.10 4.91 20.89
C LYS A 14 17.98 3.39 20.67
N ALA A 15 18.76 2.59 21.41
CA ALA A 15 18.77 1.14 21.25
C ALA A 15 17.40 0.53 21.62
N ASN A 16 16.79 1.01 22.70
CA ASN A 16 15.47 0.54 23.15
C ASN A 16 14.40 0.87 22.09
N LEU A 17 14.42 2.08 21.53
CA LEU A 17 13.51 2.49 20.46
C LEU A 17 13.73 1.72 19.15
N GLU A 18 14.97 1.54 18.71
CA GLU A 18 15.28 0.78 17.49
C GLU A 18 14.92 -0.71 17.61
N SER A 19 14.97 -1.26 18.83
CA SER A 19 14.54 -2.65 19.10
C SER A 19 13.04 -2.86 18.90
N LEU A 20 12.24 -1.80 19.05
CA LEU A 20 10.78 -1.82 18.96
C LEU A 20 10.29 -1.36 17.60
N THR A 21 10.83 -0.25 17.12
CA THR A 21 10.44 0.41 15.88
C THR A 21 11.68 0.78 15.09
N PRO A 22 12.32 -0.19 14.39
CA PRO A 22 13.45 0.13 13.53
C PRO A 22 13.01 1.19 12.51
N GLY A 23 13.81 2.24 12.35
CA GLY A 23 13.47 3.36 11.49
C GLY A 23 13.03 2.88 10.11
N ARG A 24 11.89 3.40 9.63
CA ARG A 24 11.41 3.14 8.27
C ARG A 24 11.37 4.43 7.48
N LEU A 25 11.76 4.37 6.22
CA LEU A 25 11.37 5.36 5.23
C LEU A 25 10.15 4.79 4.52
N ILE A 26 9.06 5.54 4.49
CA ILE A 26 7.86 5.16 3.76
C ILE A 26 7.60 6.24 2.71
N GLN A 27 7.39 5.82 1.47
CA GLN A 27 7.01 6.69 0.37
C GLN A 27 5.80 6.09 -0.34
N SER A 28 4.89 6.93 -0.80
CA SER A 28 3.69 6.50 -1.51
C SER A 28 3.34 7.47 -2.63
N GLY A 29 2.53 7.02 -3.58
CA GLY A 29 2.07 7.85 -4.67
C GLY A 29 1.21 7.07 -5.66
N SER A 30 1.08 7.62 -6.86
CA SER A 30 0.42 6.95 -7.98
C SER A 30 1.20 7.14 -9.27
N VAL A 31 0.97 6.26 -10.24
CA VAL A 31 1.50 6.37 -11.61
C VAL A 31 0.44 5.96 -12.61
N ARG A 32 0.38 6.61 -13.77
CA ARG A 32 -0.50 6.22 -14.88
C ARG A 32 0.26 5.37 -15.88
N VAL A 33 -0.37 4.29 -16.33
CA VAL A 33 0.12 3.41 -17.40
C VAL A 33 -0.91 3.42 -18.52
N VAL A 34 -0.48 3.62 -19.76
CA VAL A 34 -1.32 3.49 -20.96
C VAL A 34 -1.12 2.09 -21.52
N PRO A 35 -2.04 1.13 -21.30
CA PRO A 35 -1.79 -0.26 -21.66
C PRO A 35 -1.88 -0.50 -23.16
N VAL A 36 -1.12 -1.47 -23.62
CA VAL A 36 -1.41 -2.21 -24.86
C VAL A 36 -2.29 -3.40 -24.49
N ALA A 37 -3.38 -3.60 -25.24
CA ALA A 37 -4.32 -4.68 -24.95
C ALA A 37 -3.63 -6.05 -25.00
N ASN A 38 -3.86 -6.85 -23.95
CA ASN A 38 -3.33 -8.21 -23.76
C ASN A 38 -1.80 -8.33 -23.69
N VAL A 39 -1.09 -7.21 -23.50
CA VAL A 39 0.36 -7.18 -23.34
C VAL A 39 0.71 -6.55 -21.99
N PRO A 40 1.55 -7.19 -21.15
CA PRO A 40 2.07 -6.54 -19.95
C PRO A 40 2.77 -5.23 -20.32
N THR A 41 2.21 -4.11 -19.88
CA THR A 41 2.72 -2.78 -20.19
C THR A 41 3.36 -2.18 -18.96
N THR A 42 4.55 -1.60 -19.12
CA THR A 42 5.38 -1.15 -18.01
C THR A 42 5.58 0.36 -18.00
N VAL A 43 5.88 0.91 -16.82
CA VAL A 43 6.34 2.29 -16.65
C VAL A 43 7.36 2.34 -15.51
N SER A 44 8.41 3.13 -15.68
CA SER A 44 9.38 3.37 -14.61
C SER A 44 8.85 4.41 -13.64
N VAL A 45 9.00 4.14 -12.34
CA VAL A 45 8.64 5.05 -11.25
C VAL A 45 9.90 5.43 -10.49
N VAL A 46 10.14 6.72 -10.31
CA VAL A 46 11.24 7.27 -9.53
C VAL A 46 10.73 7.64 -8.14
N PHE A 47 11.44 7.23 -7.10
CA PHE A 47 11.12 7.64 -5.75
C PHE A 47 11.47 9.12 -5.54
N PRO A 48 10.59 9.90 -4.89
CA PRO A 48 10.90 11.28 -4.49
C PRO A 48 12.19 11.42 -3.68
N ARG A 49 12.52 10.39 -2.87
CA ARG A 49 13.76 10.30 -2.10
C ARG A 49 14.41 8.93 -2.29
N LEU A 50 15.73 8.90 -2.34
CA LEU A 50 16.47 7.63 -2.37
C LEU A 50 16.29 6.85 -1.06
N PHE A 51 16.14 5.53 -1.18
CA PHE A 51 16.22 4.63 -0.04
C PHE A 51 17.67 4.24 0.26
N PRO A 52 18.03 3.99 1.54
CA PRO A 52 19.35 3.47 1.90
C PRO A 52 19.64 2.06 1.37
N SER A 53 18.59 1.26 1.17
CA SER A 53 18.63 -0.08 0.61
C SER A 53 17.34 -0.36 -0.18
N THR A 54 17.35 -1.36 -1.06
CA THR A 54 16.19 -1.65 -1.92
C THR A 54 14.93 -1.88 -1.07
N PRO A 55 13.88 -1.06 -1.22
CA PRO A 55 12.67 -1.16 -0.41
C PRO A 55 11.77 -2.31 -0.88
N LEU A 56 10.83 -2.69 -0.02
CA LEU A 56 9.65 -3.44 -0.44
C LEU A 56 8.69 -2.48 -1.16
N VAL A 57 8.12 -2.91 -2.28
CA VAL A 57 7.23 -2.08 -3.09
C VAL A 57 5.97 -2.85 -3.40
N PHE A 58 4.83 -2.21 -3.22
CA PHE A 58 3.50 -2.75 -3.47
C PHE A 58 2.76 -1.83 -4.44
N VAL A 59 1.93 -2.43 -5.30
CA VAL A 59 1.04 -1.69 -6.19
C VAL A 59 -0.38 -2.23 -6.09
N THR A 60 -1.36 -1.36 -6.25
CA THR A 60 -2.78 -1.72 -6.37
C THR A 60 -3.39 -0.91 -7.50
N PRO A 61 -4.11 -1.54 -8.44
CA PRO A 61 -4.77 -0.81 -9.51
C PRO A 61 -5.95 -0.03 -8.96
N ALA A 62 -6.08 1.23 -9.39
CA ALA A 62 -7.29 2.01 -9.17
C ALA A 62 -8.27 1.76 -10.31
N THR A 63 -9.16 0.79 -10.12
CA THR A 63 -10.08 0.34 -11.18
C THR A 63 -11.36 -0.27 -10.63
N THR A 64 -12.46 -0.09 -11.37
CA THR A 64 -13.75 -0.75 -11.14
C THR A 64 -13.91 -2.06 -11.92
N VAL A 65 -12.92 -2.40 -12.76
CA VAL A 65 -12.92 -3.59 -13.64
C VAL A 65 -11.75 -4.52 -13.31
N CYS A 66 -11.44 -4.65 -12.02
CA CYS A 66 -10.43 -5.57 -11.51
C CYS A 66 -10.80 -7.02 -11.86
N GLY A 67 -9.82 -7.84 -12.25
CA GLY A 67 -10.01 -9.24 -12.66
C GLY A 67 -10.73 -9.44 -14.00
N SER A 68 -11.71 -8.60 -14.34
CA SER A 68 -12.45 -8.69 -15.61
C SER A 68 -11.68 -8.09 -16.78
N GLN A 69 -11.15 -6.88 -16.64
CA GLN A 69 -10.34 -6.22 -17.67
C GLN A 69 -8.90 -5.96 -17.21
N VAL A 70 -8.67 -5.57 -15.95
CA VAL A 70 -7.33 -5.48 -15.36
C VAL A 70 -6.98 -6.84 -14.79
N LYS A 71 -6.09 -7.56 -15.47
CA LYS A 71 -5.72 -8.94 -15.14
C LYS A 71 -4.58 -9.04 -14.14
N MET A 72 -3.71 -8.03 -14.12
CA MET A 72 -2.54 -8.01 -13.26
C MET A 72 -2.09 -6.58 -13.00
N ALA A 73 -1.59 -6.32 -11.79
CA ALA A 73 -0.67 -5.24 -11.49
C ALA A 73 0.53 -5.83 -10.76
N GLY A 74 1.74 -5.33 -11.03
CA GLY A 74 2.95 -5.89 -10.46
C GLY A 74 4.11 -4.91 -10.42
N VAL A 75 5.17 -5.30 -9.71
CA VAL A 75 6.42 -4.55 -9.59
C VAL A 75 7.59 -5.43 -9.97
N THR A 76 8.51 -4.89 -10.76
CA THR A 76 9.80 -5.50 -11.09
C THR A 76 10.92 -4.47 -10.94
N SER A 77 12.18 -4.90 -11.10
CA SER A 77 13.35 -4.02 -11.18
C SER A 77 13.45 -2.97 -10.07
N ARG A 78 13.24 -3.39 -8.82
CA ARG A 78 13.33 -2.53 -7.64
C ARG A 78 14.78 -2.14 -7.37
N THR A 79 15.02 -0.84 -7.23
CA THR A 79 16.31 -0.28 -6.82
C THR A 79 16.10 0.68 -5.65
N VAL A 80 17.19 1.30 -5.17
CA VAL A 80 17.11 2.37 -4.17
C VAL A 80 16.47 3.66 -4.69
N SER A 81 16.42 3.85 -6.02
CA SER A 81 15.93 5.08 -6.66
C SER A 81 14.57 4.94 -7.33
N GLY A 82 14.09 3.71 -7.53
CA GLY A 82 12.81 3.50 -8.20
C GLY A 82 12.45 2.03 -8.39
N PHE A 83 11.44 1.82 -9.23
CA PHE A 83 10.97 0.49 -9.62
C PHE A 83 10.26 0.56 -10.96
N THR A 84 10.01 -0.60 -11.57
CA THR A 84 9.16 -0.73 -12.76
C THR A 84 7.78 -1.21 -12.34
N ALA A 85 6.76 -0.39 -12.59
CA ALA A 85 5.36 -0.79 -12.41
C ALA A 85 4.85 -1.46 -13.70
N THR A 86 4.07 -2.53 -13.56
CA THR A 86 3.50 -3.28 -14.69
C THR A 86 1.99 -3.43 -14.53
N VAL A 87 1.25 -3.32 -15.63
CA VAL A 87 -0.17 -3.67 -15.70
C VAL A 87 -0.44 -4.57 -16.92
N LEU A 88 -1.26 -5.60 -16.75
CA LEU A 88 -1.83 -6.37 -17.85
C LEU A 88 -3.32 -6.07 -17.93
N ARG A 89 -3.78 -5.60 -19.09
CA ARG A 89 -5.18 -5.22 -19.31
C ARG A 89 -5.69 -5.75 -20.65
N THR A 90 -6.96 -6.09 -20.76
CA THR A 90 -7.56 -6.61 -22.00
C THR A 90 -7.91 -5.53 -23.03
N ASN A 91 -7.71 -4.26 -22.69
CA ASN A 91 -7.98 -3.09 -23.51
C ASN A 91 -6.91 -2.02 -23.27
N THR A 92 -7.05 -0.89 -23.95
CA THR A 92 -6.07 0.21 -23.95
C THR A 92 -6.40 1.33 -22.96
N THR A 93 -7.39 1.14 -22.08
CA THR A 93 -7.79 2.17 -21.11
C THR A 93 -6.66 2.45 -20.12
N THR A 94 -6.24 3.72 -20.01
CA THR A 94 -5.24 4.17 -19.02
C THR A 94 -5.61 3.67 -17.62
N THR A 95 -4.62 3.09 -16.94
CA THR A 95 -4.78 2.56 -15.60
C THR A 95 -3.89 3.32 -14.63
N THR A 96 -4.46 3.80 -13.54
CA THR A 96 -3.68 4.35 -12.43
C THR A 96 -3.29 3.21 -11.50
N LEU A 97 -2.01 3.10 -11.18
CA LEU A 97 -1.49 2.22 -10.13
C LEU A 97 -1.15 3.08 -8.91
N LEU A 98 -1.75 2.76 -7.77
CA LEU A 98 -1.38 3.29 -6.46
C LEU A 98 -0.17 2.48 -5.99
N TRP A 99 0.85 3.15 -5.45
CA TRP A 99 2.06 2.48 -4.99
C TRP A 99 2.46 2.92 -3.59
N GLN A 100 3.11 2.01 -2.88
CA GLN A 100 3.75 2.23 -1.59
C GLN A 100 5.11 1.53 -1.57
N ALA A 101 6.12 2.20 -1.03
CA ALA A 101 7.48 1.72 -0.88
C ALA A 101 7.94 1.85 0.59
N TRP A 102 8.49 0.77 1.12
CA TRP A 102 8.83 0.60 2.53
C TRP A 102 10.28 0.14 2.64
N GLY A 103 11.16 1.01 3.12
CA GLY A 103 12.58 0.72 3.31
C GLY A 103 13.02 0.99 4.74
N LEU A 104 14.15 0.40 5.13
CA LEU A 104 14.78 0.71 6.42
C LEU A 104 15.48 2.07 6.31
N THR A 105 15.49 2.80 7.42
CA THR A 105 16.28 4.03 7.59
C THR A 105 16.87 4.05 8.99
N VAL A 106 17.91 4.85 9.19
CA VAL A 106 18.39 5.16 10.55
C VAL A 106 17.31 6.01 11.22
N GLY A 107 16.63 5.45 12.21
CA GLY A 107 15.40 6.01 12.78
C GLY A 107 15.66 7.03 13.89
N TYR A 108 16.66 6.77 14.74
CA TYR A 108 16.88 7.56 15.94
C TYR A 108 18.36 7.94 16.10
N THR A 109 18.59 9.16 16.59
CA THR A 109 19.91 9.69 16.94
C THR A 109 19.97 9.84 18.45
N THR A 110 21.06 9.38 19.07
CA THR A 110 21.27 9.49 20.53
C THR A 110 21.24 10.98 20.95
N ALA A 111 20.61 11.26 22.11
CA ALA A 111 20.54 12.60 22.71
C ALA A 111 19.79 13.68 21.89
N GLN A 112 19.04 13.31 20.85
CA GLN A 112 18.09 14.22 20.21
C GLN A 112 16.74 14.18 20.95
N PRO A 113 16.17 15.33 21.35
CA PRO A 113 14.81 15.37 21.89
C PRO A 113 13.83 14.82 20.84
N ALA A 114 12.90 13.95 21.23
CA ALA A 114 11.82 13.49 20.36
C ALA A 114 10.77 14.61 20.18
N TYR A 115 11.11 15.63 19.40
CA TYR A 115 10.15 16.68 19.05
C TYR A 115 8.96 16.06 18.30
N ALA A 116 7.76 16.63 18.44
CA ALA A 116 6.60 16.22 17.65
C ALA A 116 6.90 16.21 16.13
N SER A 117 7.78 17.11 15.68
CA SER A 117 8.29 17.16 14.32
C SER A 117 9.14 15.95 13.91
N LEU A 118 9.86 15.31 14.86
CA LEU A 118 10.66 14.09 14.67
C LEU A 118 9.81 12.81 14.78
N LEU A 119 8.82 12.78 15.67
CA LEU A 119 7.79 11.73 15.73
C LEU A 119 6.99 11.66 14.41
N ASN A 120 6.74 12.82 13.80
CA ASN A 120 6.15 12.93 12.47
C ASN A 120 7.15 12.60 11.32
N GLN A 121 8.45 12.53 11.59
CA GLN A 121 9.50 12.42 10.56
C GLN A 121 9.88 10.98 10.22
N ALA A 122 9.61 10.01 11.09
CA ALA A 122 9.84 8.58 10.84
C ALA A 122 9.00 7.99 9.68
N GLY A 123 8.24 8.83 8.97
CA GLY A 123 7.62 8.50 7.69
C GLY A 123 7.46 9.71 6.74
N GLY A 124 8.12 10.84 6.98
CA GLY A 124 7.88 12.07 6.18
C GLY A 124 6.47 12.64 6.32
N ALA A 125 5.90 12.58 7.53
CA ALA A 125 4.52 12.86 7.89
C ALA A 125 3.46 11.93 7.28
N GLN A 126 3.86 10.71 6.89
CA GLN A 126 2.93 9.70 6.41
C GLN A 126 2.25 9.00 7.60
N LEU A 127 0.95 9.22 7.74
CA LEU A 127 0.07 8.40 8.55
C LEU A 127 -0.13 7.06 7.84
N THR A 128 -0.09 5.96 8.58
CA THR A 128 -0.51 4.65 8.08
C THR A 128 -1.70 4.16 8.87
N GLN A 129 -2.76 3.76 8.15
CA GLN A 129 -3.88 3.01 8.70
C GLN A 129 -3.97 1.67 7.97
N SER A 130 -4.34 0.61 8.68
CA SER A 130 -4.51 -0.71 8.10
C SER A 130 -5.75 -1.38 8.67
N GLY A 131 -6.23 -2.40 7.98
CA GLY A 131 -7.37 -3.17 8.43
C GLY A 131 -7.62 -4.40 7.60
N ARG A 132 -8.68 -5.11 8.00
CA ARG A 132 -9.24 -6.24 7.28
C ARG A 132 -10.73 -5.99 7.11
N THR A 133 -11.21 -6.10 5.88
CA THR A 133 -12.63 -5.92 5.56
C THR A 133 -13.13 -7.15 4.82
N SER A 134 -14.26 -7.69 5.26
CA SER A 134 -14.93 -8.80 4.57
C SER A 134 -15.95 -8.27 3.57
N ILE A 135 -15.98 -8.85 2.37
CA ILE A 135 -16.93 -8.51 1.30
C ILE A 135 -17.49 -9.80 0.69
N THR A 136 -18.80 -9.86 0.49
CA THR A 136 -19.47 -10.93 -0.26
C THR A 136 -19.67 -10.51 -1.71
N PRO A 137 -18.82 -10.96 -2.65
CA PRO A 137 -18.92 -10.56 -4.04
C PRO A 137 -20.11 -11.23 -4.74
N VAL A 138 -20.59 -10.60 -5.82
CA VAL A 138 -21.42 -11.27 -6.82
C VAL A 138 -20.50 -12.03 -7.78
N ALA A 139 -20.81 -13.31 -8.04
CA ALA A 139 -20.02 -14.13 -8.94
C ALA A 139 -19.76 -13.45 -10.29
N ASN A 140 -18.51 -13.50 -10.74
CA ASN A 140 -18.04 -12.97 -12.02
C ASN A 140 -18.30 -11.48 -12.24
N THR A 141 -18.56 -10.73 -11.16
CA THR A 141 -18.85 -9.29 -11.19
C THR A 141 -17.94 -8.56 -10.20
N PRO A 142 -17.20 -7.52 -10.61
CA PRO A 142 -16.48 -6.68 -9.66
C PRO A 142 -17.47 -6.11 -8.64
N THR A 143 -17.27 -6.41 -7.36
CA THR A 143 -18.14 -5.97 -6.27
C THR A 143 -17.31 -5.12 -5.31
N TYR A 144 -17.91 -4.06 -4.76
CA TYR A 144 -17.22 -3.18 -3.81
C TYR A 144 -17.93 -3.06 -2.47
N ILE A 145 -17.14 -2.68 -1.47
CA ILE A 145 -17.61 -2.18 -0.18
C ILE A 145 -16.86 -0.88 0.13
N THR A 146 -17.53 0.09 0.76
CA THR A 146 -16.88 1.31 1.24
C THR A 146 -16.19 1.02 2.56
N VAL A 147 -14.92 1.41 2.67
CA VAL A 147 -14.13 1.36 3.89
C VAL A 147 -13.85 2.78 4.36
N THR A 148 -14.21 3.08 5.60
CA THR A 148 -13.97 4.39 6.23
C THR A 148 -12.68 4.31 7.05
N PHE A 149 -11.84 5.33 6.93
CA PHE A 149 -10.65 5.48 7.76
C PHE A 149 -11.06 5.89 9.17
N ALA A 150 -10.40 5.34 10.20
CA ALA A 150 -10.66 5.69 11.59
C ALA A 150 -10.32 7.17 11.85
N THR A 151 -9.25 7.65 11.20
CA THR A 151 -8.84 9.05 11.22
C THR A 151 -8.77 9.57 9.79
N PRO A 152 -9.35 10.74 9.45
CA PRO A 152 -9.17 11.32 8.13
C PRO A 152 -7.69 11.66 7.84
N PHE A 153 -7.27 11.51 6.58
CA PHE A 153 -5.99 12.01 6.08
C PHE A 153 -6.09 13.48 5.64
N ALA A 154 -5.00 14.24 5.63
CA ALA A 154 -4.99 15.59 5.05
C ALA A 154 -5.20 15.62 3.53
N ALA A 155 -4.84 14.54 2.84
CA ALA A 155 -5.04 14.36 1.40
C ALA A 155 -5.34 12.89 1.08
N ALA A 156 -5.90 12.60 -0.10
CA ALA A 156 -6.20 11.24 -0.52
C ALA A 156 -4.95 10.34 -0.41
N PRO A 157 -4.97 9.26 0.40
CA PRO A 157 -3.82 8.39 0.59
C PRO A 157 -3.60 7.45 -0.60
N SER A 158 -2.46 6.77 -0.63
CA SER A 158 -2.27 5.57 -1.45
C SER A 158 -2.79 4.35 -0.69
N VAL A 159 -3.61 3.53 -1.34
CA VAL A 159 -4.20 2.32 -0.73
C VAL A 159 -3.67 1.08 -1.45
N VAL A 160 -3.16 0.13 -0.66
CA VAL A 160 -2.78 -1.22 -1.11
C VAL A 160 -3.79 -2.22 -0.56
N THR A 161 -4.24 -3.14 -1.42
CA THR A 161 -5.21 -4.19 -1.05
C THR A 161 -4.66 -5.57 -1.41
N THR A 162 -4.90 -6.55 -0.54
CA THR A 162 -4.52 -7.95 -0.76
C THR A 162 -5.64 -8.87 -0.23
N PRO A 163 -6.26 -9.70 -1.08
CA PRO A 163 -7.22 -10.69 -0.63
C PRO A 163 -6.55 -11.76 0.23
N ALA A 164 -7.11 -12.05 1.41
CA ALA A 164 -6.74 -13.18 2.22
C ALA A 164 -7.52 -14.41 1.71
N SER A 165 -6.90 -15.21 0.86
CA SER A 165 -7.58 -16.32 0.16
C SER A 165 -6.65 -17.52 -0.07
N ALA A 166 -7.21 -18.72 0.06
CA ALA A 166 -6.58 -19.98 -0.37
C ALA A 166 -6.76 -20.27 -1.87
N PHE A 167 -7.48 -19.40 -2.60
CA PHE A 167 -7.81 -19.57 -4.02
C PHE A 167 -7.31 -18.41 -4.90
N PRO A 168 -6.02 -18.01 -4.80
CA PRO A 168 -5.47 -16.93 -5.61
C PRO A 168 -5.45 -17.33 -7.10
N GLY A 169 -5.88 -16.44 -7.98
CA GLY A 169 -5.89 -16.63 -9.43
C GLY A 169 -6.98 -17.58 -9.95
N THR A 170 -7.54 -18.45 -9.10
CA THR A 170 -8.62 -19.40 -9.44
C THR A 170 -9.98 -18.81 -9.13
N ALA A 171 -10.42 -18.84 -7.87
CA ALA A 171 -11.69 -18.27 -7.46
C ALA A 171 -11.58 -16.75 -7.27
N VAL A 172 -10.56 -16.28 -6.55
CA VAL A 172 -10.29 -14.84 -6.39
C VAL A 172 -9.35 -14.39 -7.50
N LYS A 173 -9.83 -13.53 -8.40
CA LYS A 173 -9.01 -13.08 -9.52
C LYS A 173 -8.23 -11.82 -9.19
N SER A 174 -8.81 -10.89 -8.44
CA SER A 174 -8.20 -9.58 -8.21
C SER A 174 -8.88 -8.81 -7.08
N SER A 175 -8.17 -7.82 -6.54
CA SER A 175 -8.71 -6.71 -5.77
C SER A 175 -8.21 -5.37 -6.30
N ALA A 176 -8.93 -4.31 -5.97
CA ALA A 176 -8.60 -2.94 -6.33
C ALA A 176 -9.13 -1.95 -5.29
N ALA A 177 -8.68 -0.70 -5.37
CA ALA A 177 -9.19 0.41 -4.57
C ALA A 177 -9.54 1.59 -5.48
N THR A 178 -10.74 2.16 -5.35
CA THR A 178 -11.14 3.39 -6.09
C THR A 178 -11.80 4.39 -5.15
N ASP A 179 -12.17 5.55 -5.70
CA ASP A 179 -12.89 6.61 -4.99
C ASP A 179 -12.25 6.93 -3.64
N ILE A 180 -10.92 7.00 -3.65
CA ILE A 180 -10.11 7.24 -2.45
C ILE A 180 -10.22 8.73 -2.12
N THR A 181 -10.82 9.01 -0.98
CA THR A 181 -10.93 10.34 -0.39
C THR A 181 -10.05 10.42 0.85
N THR A 182 -10.09 11.56 1.54
CA THR A 182 -9.45 11.73 2.85
C THR A 182 -10.07 10.87 3.94
N THR A 183 -11.32 10.42 3.77
CA THR A 183 -12.11 9.75 4.81
C THR A 183 -12.43 8.29 4.49
N SER A 184 -12.35 7.89 3.22
CA SER A 184 -12.78 6.55 2.80
C SER A 184 -12.16 6.12 1.47
N PHE A 185 -12.39 4.85 1.12
CA PHE A 185 -12.20 4.34 -0.23
C PHE A 185 -13.18 3.22 -0.53
N LYS A 186 -13.39 2.90 -1.81
CA LYS A 186 -14.08 1.68 -2.24
C LYS A 186 -13.07 0.56 -2.42
N LEU A 187 -13.26 -0.53 -1.69
CA LEU A 187 -12.51 -1.77 -1.81
C LEU A 187 -13.25 -2.70 -2.76
N TRP A 188 -12.61 -3.09 -3.87
CA TRP A 188 -13.18 -3.96 -4.89
C TRP A 188 -12.60 -5.38 -4.81
N VAL A 189 -13.44 -6.37 -5.06
CA VAL A 189 -13.06 -7.77 -5.27
C VAL A 189 -13.73 -8.32 -6.52
N TYR A 190 -12.97 -9.05 -7.33
CA TYR A 190 -13.52 -9.90 -8.39
C TYR A 190 -13.29 -11.37 -8.06
N ARG A 191 -14.39 -12.12 -7.99
CA ARG A 191 -14.40 -13.54 -7.67
C ARG A 191 -15.35 -14.31 -8.59
N THR A 192 -15.09 -15.59 -8.85
CA THR A 192 -15.93 -16.44 -9.72
C THR A 192 -17.16 -17.05 -9.03
N ASN A 193 -17.32 -16.83 -7.72
CA ASN A 193 -18.46 -17.29 -6.92
C ASN A 193 -18.77 -16.25 -5.82
N ASN A 194 -19.81 -16.51 -5.02
CA ASN A 194 -20.32 -15.58 -4.01
C ASN A 194 -19.74 -15.76 -2.61
N THR A 195 -18.60 -16.44 -2.46
CA THR A 195 -18.00 -16.67 -1.13
C THR A 195 -17.43 -15.36 -0.57
N ALA A 196 -17.80 -15.04 0.66
CA ALA A 196 -17.21 -13.92 1.42
C ALA A 196 -15.68 -13.99 1.38
N THR A 197 -15.05 -12.86 1.12
CA THR A 197 -13.61 -12.74 0.96
C THR A 197 -13.11 -11.64 1.87
N ASP A 198 -12.19 -11.99 2.76
CA ASP A 198 -11.45 -11.01 3.54
C ASP A 198 -10.40 -10.36 2.68
N VAL A 199 -10.26 -9.04 2.79
CA VAL A 199 -9.22 -8.27 2.15
C VAL A 199 -8.47 -7.46 3.20
N CYS A 200 -7.17 -7.70 3.31
CA CYS A 200 -6.26 -6.89 4.10
C CYS A 200 -5.92 -5.64 3.29
N TRP A 201 -5.89 -4.48 3.95
CA TRP A 201 -5.55 -3.21 3.31
C TRP A 201 -4.62 -2.37 4.17
N ILE A 202 -3.82 -1.56 3.51
CA ILE A 202 -2.94 -0.55 4.11
C ILE A 202 -3.12 0.74 3.33
N ALA A 203 -3.47 1.82 4.02
CA ALA A 203 -3.55 3.18 3.50
C ALA A 203 -2.40 4.01 4.08
N THR A 204 -1.63 4.64 3.19
CA THR A 204 -0.50 5.50 3.56
C THR A 204 -0.65 6.84 2.86
N GLY A 205 -0.80 7.90 3.65
CA GLY A 205 -0.97 9.27 3.17
C GLY A 205 -0.50 10.28 4.21
N ARG A 206 -0.45 11.56 3.85
CA ARG A 206 -0.05 12.60 4.80
C ARG A 206 -1.09 12.78 5.90
N LEU A 207 -0.59 13.02 7.10
CA LEU A 207 -1.35 13.46 8.27
C LEU A 207 -1.98 14.84 8.01
#